data_AF-A0A971CTL3-F1
#
_entry.id   AF-A0A971CTL3-F1
#
_cell.length_a   1.000
_cell.length_b   1.000
_cell.length_c   1.000
_cell.angle_alpha   90.00
_cell.angle_beta   90.00
_cell.angle_gamma   90.00
#
_symmetry.space_group_name_H-M   'P 1'
#
loop_
_entity.id
_entity.type
_entity.pdbx_description
1 polymer ?
#
loop_
_entity_poly.entity_id
_entity_poly.type
_entity_poly.pdbx_seq_one_letter_code
_entity_poly.pdbx_strand_id
1 'polypeptide(L)'
;RTWSFLLHRSTSRMSILGAKLAAAILGLLVSLGLVWTGLYWYACRPGLLPIPEPIQILVVGWVYIVIGLVVYLGTALSALSTARWYTTRIFGLAFATLAAFIILLQCHPGRVFVLAVVAIAILLVQTVAAFLSREF
;
A
#
# COMPACT_ATOMS: atom_id res chain seq x y z
N ARG A 1 13.25 15.43 -24.78
CA ARG A 1 12.10 14.73 -25.37
C ARG A 1 10.88 15.01 -24.51
N THR A 2 10.11 16.00 -24.94
CA THR A 2 8.97 16.59 -24.26
C THR A 2 7.73 15.73 -24.48
N TRP A 3 6.97 15.47 -23.41
CA TRP A 3 5.64 14.86 -23.50
C TRP A 3 4.69 15.87 -24.17
N SER A 4 4.65 15.87 -25.50
CA SER A 4 4.03 16.92 -26.32
C SER A 4 2.50 16.84 -26.42
N PHE A 5 1.83 15.94 -25.69
CA PHE A 5 0.39 15.71 -25.90
C PHE A 5 -0.52 15.77 -24.67
N LEU A 6 -0.07 16.18 -23.47
CA LEU A 6 -0.96 16.13 -22.29
C LEU A 6 -0.99 17.31 -21.30
N LEU A 7 -0.32 18.45 -21.52
CA LEU A 7 -0.34 19.53 -20.52
C LEU A 7 -0.56 20.91 -21.12
N HIS A 8 -1.81 21.22 -21.45
CA HIS A 8 -2.26 22.60 -21.65
C HIS A 8 -2.44 23.37 -20.32
N ARG A 9 -2.23 22.70 -19.17
CA ARG A 9 -2.32 23.26 -17.82
C ARG A 9 -1.08 22.86 -17.02
N SER A 10 -0.42 23.82 -16.36
CA SER A 10 0.71 23.58 -15.49
C SER A 10 0.26 22.89 -14.19
N THR A 11 0.11 21.57 -14.23
CA THR A 11 -0.26 20.79 -13.05
C THR A 11 0.94 20.69 -12.10
N SER A 12 0.73 20.96 -10.81
CA SER A 12 1.83 20.94 -9.83
C SER A 12 2.37 19.51 -9.64
N ARG A 13 3.67 19.39 -9.30
CA ARG A 13 4.34 18.10 -9.05
C ARG A 13 3.63 17.28 -7.98
N MET A 14 3.17 17.95 -6.91
CA MET A 14 2.36 17.35 -5.86
C MET A 14 1.04 16.78 -6.37
N SER A 15 0.38 17.46 -7.31
CA SER A 15 -0.89 16.97 -7.88
C SER A 15 -0.69 15.71 -8.73
N ILE A 16 0.41 15.61 -9.47
CA ILE A 16 0.74 14.40 -10.25
C ILE A 16 1.05 13.22 -9.32
N LEU A 17 1.88 13.44 -8.30
CA LEU A 17 2.21 12.41 -7.32
C LEU A 17 0.98 11.97 -6.53
N GLY A 18 0.19 12.94 -6.06
CA GLY A 18 -1.04 12.71 -5.33
C GLY A 18 -2.05 11.90 -6.14
N ALA A 19 -2.24 12.21 -7.43
CA ALA A 19 -3.12 11.44 -8.31
C ALA A 19 -2.67 9.98 -8.46
N LYS A 20 -1.36 9.73 -8.60
CA LYS A 20 -0.83 8.36 -8.72
C LYS A 20 -0.94 7.58 -7.40
N LEU A 21 -0.63 8.22 -6.28
CA LEU A 21 -0.77 7.61 -4.95
C LEU A 21 -2.25 7.32 -4.63
N ALA A 22 -3.14 8.27 -4.92
CA ALA A 22 -4.58 8.08 -4.73
C ALA A 22 -5.09 6.94 -5.61
N ALA A 23 -4.71 6.89 -6.89
CA ALA A 23 -5.07 5.79 -7.78
C ALA A 23 -4.55 4.44 -7.29
N ALA A 24 -3.34 4.38 -6.75
CA ALA A 24 -2.78 3.15 -6.18
C ALA A 24 -3.51 2.72 -4.91
N ILE A 25 -3.71 3.63 -3.95
CA ILE A 25 -4.37 3.35 -2.67
C ILE A 25 -5.83 2.95 -2.90
N LEU A 26 -6.57 3.74 -3.68
CA LEU A 26 -7.97 3.46 -4.00
C LEU A 26 -8.06 2.21 -4.87
N GLY A 27 -7.23 2.07 -5.90
CA GLY A 27 -7.23 0.90 -6.75
C GLY A 27 -7.04 -0.38 -5.94
N LEU A 28 -6.04 -0.42 -5.06
CA LEU A 28 -5.68 -1.61 -4.29
C LEU A 28 -6.69 -1.90 -3.17
N LEU A 29 -7.11 -0.89 -2.39
CA LEU A 29 -8.09 -1.08 -1.32
C LEU A 29 -9.50 -1.36 -1.85
N VAL A 30 -9.93 -0.65 -2.89
CA VAL A 30 -11.30 -0.82 -3.42
C VAL A 30 -11.40 -2.13 -4.19
N SER A 31 -10.45 -2.46 -5.07
CA SER A 31 -10.56 -3.71 -5.85
C SER A 31 -10.41 -4.95 -4.96
N LEU A 32 -9.32 -5.08 -4.21
CA LEU A 32 -9.11 -6.26 -3.37
C LEU A 32 -10.05 -6.28 -2.17
N GLY A 33 -10.33 -5.12 -1.56
CA GLY A 33 -11.23 -5.03 -0.41
C GLY A 33 -12.68 -5.36 -0.76
N LEU A 34 -13.20 -4.88 -1.90
CA LEU A 34 -14.55 -5.24 -2.35
C LEU A 34 -14.63 -6.72 -2.74
N VAL A 35 -13.63 -7.26 -3.44
CA VAL A 35 -13.61 -8.68 -3.79
C VAL A 35 -13.55 -9.54 -2.54
N TRP A 36 -12.70 -9.20 -1.57
CA TRP A 36 -12.57 -9.94 -0.32
C TRP A 36 -13.85 -9.89 0.53
N THR A 37 -14.41 -8.71 0.73
CA THR A 37 -15.68 -8.53 1.47
C THR A 37 -16.85 -9.22 0.78
N GLY A 38 -16.91 -9.17 -0.56
CA GLY A 38 -17.91 -9.87 -1.35
C GLY A 38 -17.79 -11.40 -1.25
N LEU A 39 -16.57 -11.93 -1.28
CA LEU A 39 -16.32 -13.36 -1.09
C LEU A 39 -16.66 -13.82 0.33
N TYR A 40 -16.30 -13.02 1.34
CA TYR A 40 -16.69 -13.28 2.73
C TYR A 40 -18.22 -13.31 2.88
N TRP A 41 -18.91 -12.30 2.35
CA TRP A 41 -20.37 -12.23 2.37
C TRP A 41 -21.03 -13.43 1.67
N TYR A 42 -20.47 -13.87 0.55
CA TYR A 42 -20.94 -15.06 -0.16
C TYR A 42 -20.73 -16.34 0.65
N ALA A 43 -19.57 -16.49 1.29
CA ALA A 43 -19.23 -17.65 2.13
C ALA A 43 -20.07 -17.75 3.40
N CYS A 44 -20.51 -16.61 3.95
CA CYS A 44 -21.40 -16.49 5.10
C CYS A 44 -22.85 -16.91 4.84
N ARG A 45 -23.25 -17.14 3.57
CA ARG A 45 -24.63 -17.52 3.28
C ARG A 45 -24.94 -18.95 3.77
N PRO A 46 -25.90 -19.12 4.70
CA PRO A 46 -26.21 -20.43 5.26
C PRO A 46 -26.73 -21.37 4.16
N GLY A 47 -26.11 -22.55 4.05
CA GLY A 47 -26.48 -23.59 3.09
C GLY A 47 -25.60 -23.70 1.84
N LEU A 48 -24.65 -22.80 1.62
CA LEU A 48 -23.69 -22.88 0.49
C LEU A 48 -22.34 -23.47 0.91
N LEU A 49 -21.80 -23.06 2.06
CA LEU A 49 -20.51 -23.54 2.57
C LEU A 49 -20.57 -23.69 4.11
N PRO A 50 -20.06 -24.78 4.68
CA PRO A 50 -20.01 -24.98 6.14
C PRO A 50 -18.78 -24.28 6.73
N ILE A 51 -18.73 -22.95 6.63
CA ILE A 51 -17.68 -22.14 7.26
C ILE A 51 -18.28 -21.53 8.54
N PRO A 52 -17.77 -21.86 9.73
CA PRO A 52 -18.15 -21.14 10.96
C PRO A 52 -17.80 -19.66 10.79
N GLU A 53 -18.57 -18.72 11.35
CA GLU A 53 -18.30 -17.28 11.21
C GLU A 53 -17.48 -16.70 12.37
N PRO A 54 -16.13 -16.74 12.35
CA PRO A 54 -15.35 -15.78 13.09
C PRO A 54 -15.12 -14.55 12.20
N ILE A 55 -15.64 -13.41 12.63
CA ILE A 55 -15.33 -12.06 12.12
C ILE A 55 -13.81 -11.84 11.98
N GLN A 56 -13.02 -12.59 12.74
CA GLN A 56 -11.56 -12.63 12.64
C GLN A 56 -11.06 -12.95 11.21
N ILE A 57 -11.72 -13.82 10.44
CA ILE A 57 -11.30 -14.14 9.06
C ILE A 57 -11.40 -12.90 8.18
N LEU A 58 -12.50 -12.16 8.27
CA LEU A 58 -12.69 -10.91 7.53
C LEU A 58 -11.57 -9.92 7.86
N VAL A 59 -11.29 -9.73 9.15
CA VAL A 59 -10.23 -8.84 9.66
C VAL A 59 -8.85 -9.26 9.14
N VAL A 60 -8.52 -10.55 9.21
CA VAL A 60 -7.23 -11.09 8.75
C VAL A 60 -7.02 -10.83 7.26
N GLY A 61 -8.03 -11.01 6.41
CA GLY A 61 -7.90 -10.70 4.99
C GLY A 61 -7.66 -9.21 4.72
N TRP A 62 -8.32 -8.32 5.46
CA TRP A 62 -8.02 -6.88 5.39
C TRP A 62 -6.59 -6.55 5.81
N VAL A 63 -6.06 -7.22 6.83
CA VAL A 63 -4.66 -7.07 7.25
C VAL A 63 -3.71 -7.42 6.10
N TYR A 64 -3.95 -8.52 5.38
CA TYR A 64 -3.13 -8.90 4.23
C TYR A 64 -3.20 -7.88 3.08
N ILE A 65 -4.37 -7.31 2.81
CA ILE A 65 -4.53 -6.26 1.79
C ILE A 65 -3.70 -5.02 2.18
N VAL A 66 -3.74 -4.63 3.45
CA VAL A 66 -2.97 -3.49 3.97
C VAL A 66 -1.46 -3.77 3.94
N ILE A 67 -1.03 -4.98 4.26
CA ILE A 67 0.37 -5.40 4.08
C ILE A 67 0.78 -5.29 2.61
N GLY A 68 -0.09 -5.72 1.69
CA GLY A 68 0.14 -5.57 0.25
C GLY A 68 0.37 -4.11 -0.16
N LEU A 69 -0.39 -3.18 0.42
CA LEU A 69 -0.20 -1.74 0.20
C LEU A 69 1.16 -1.24 0.75
N VAL A 70 1.58 -1.70 1.93
CA VAL A 70 2.91 -1.39 2.49
C VAL A 70 4.02 -1.86 1.56
N VAL A 71 3.93 -3.09 1.04
CA VAL A 71 4.90 -3.64 0.08
C VAL A 71 4.89 -2.86 -1.24
N TYR A 72 3.71 -2.47 -1.72
CA TYR A 72 3.60 -1.63 -2.92
C TYR A 72 4.28 -0.27 -2.73
N LEU A 73 4.07 0.39 -1.59
CA LEU A 73 4.75 1.66 -1.30
C LEU A 73 6.27 1.49 -1.16
N GLY A 74 6.73 0.40 -0.54
CA GLY A 74 8.16 0.08 -0.44
C GLY A 74 8.82 -0.16 -1.80
N THR A 75 8.14 -0.88 -2.71
CA THR A 75 8.62 -1.09 -4.08
C THR A 75 8.62 0.21 -4.89
N ALA A 76 7.58 1.03 -4.77
CA ALA A 76 7.51 2.34 -5.42
C ALA A 76 8.64 3.27 -4.94
N LEU A 77 8.90 3.32 -3.63
CA LEU A 77 10.00 4.09 -3.05
C LEU A 77 11.37 3.59 -3.53
N SER A 78 11.55 2.27 -3.61
CA SER A 78 12.78 1.65 -4.12
C SER A 78 13.02 2.01 -5.60
N ALA A 79 11.97 1.99 -6.43
CA ALA A 79 12.04 2.39 -7.84
C ALA A 79 12.26 3.90 -8.03
N LEU A 80 11.80 4.74 -7.08
CA LEU A 80 12.03 6.18 -7.08
C LEU A 80 13.42 6.58 -6.56
N SER A 81 14.14 5.69 -5.90
CA SER A 81 15.50 5.95 -5.42
C SER A 81 16.47 6.17 -6.59
N THR A 82 17.03 7.39 -6.69
CA THR A 82 18.05 7.76 -7.69
C THR A 82 19.46 7.40 -7.23
N ALA A 83 19.61 6.88 -6.02
CA ALA A 83 20.92 6.58 -5.46
C ALA A 83 21.69 5.61 -6.37
N ARG A 84 22.97 5.89 -6.60
CA ARG A 84 23.86 5.06 -7.43
C ARG A 84 24.12 3.69 -6.82
N TRP A 85 24.06 3.59 -5.49
CA TRP A 85 24.37 2.37 -4.77
C TRP A 85 23.13 1.50 -4.58
N TYR A 86 23.21 0.23 -5.00
CA TYR A 86 22.11 -0.74 -4.89
C TYR A 86 21.58 -0.90 -3.46
N THR A 87 22.46 -0.79 -2.47
CA THR A 87 22.14 -0.87 -1.02
C THR A 87 21.20 0.23 -0.56
N THR A 88 21.31 1.43 -1.11
CA THR A 88 20.39 2.54 -0.80
C THR A 88 19.07 2.47 -1.58
N ARG A 89 19.03 1.76 -2.71
CA ARG A 89 17.77 1.54 -3.46
C ARG A 89 16.89 0.51 -2.77
N ILE A 90 17.46 -0.54 -2.20
CA ILE A 90 16.66 -1.61 -1.58
C ILE A 90 16.04 -1.20 -0.24
N PHE A 91 16.44 -0.05 0.33
CA PHE A 91 16.00 0.38 1.67
C PHE A 91 14.47 0.44 1.81
N GLY A 92 13.77 1.00 0.82
CA GLY A 92 12.30 1.04 0.84
C GLY A 92 11.65 -0.34 0.86
N LEU A 93 12.23 -1.30 0.13
CA LEU A 93 11.78 -2.68 0.10
C LEU A 93 12.10 -3.39 1.44
N ALA A 94 13.32 -3.22 1.95
CA ALA A 94 13.77 -3.81 3.21
C ALA A 94 12.95 -3.32 4.40
N PHE A 95 12.56 -2.04 4.42
CA PHE A 95 11.64 -1.51 5.42
C PHE A 95 10.25 -2.13 5.29
N ALA A 96 9.72 -2.24 4.07
CA ALA A 96 8.41 -2.83 3.86
C ALA A 96 8.35 -4.32 4.23
N THR A 97 9.40 -5.10 3.95
CA THR A 97 9.48 -6.51 4.36
C THR A 97 9.60 -6.65 5.87
N LEU A 98 10.40 -5.82 6.53
CA LEU A 98 10.50 -5.81 7.99
C LEU A 98 9.17 -5.42 8.64
N ALA A 99 8.50 -4.39 8.13
CA ALA A 99 7.19 -3.97 8.61
C ALA A 99 6.15 -5.07 8.45
N ALA A 100 6.10 -5.73 7.28
CA ALA A 100 5.22 -6.86 7.03
C ALA A 100 5.49 -8.02 8.02
N PHE A 101 6.76 -8.35 8.25
CA PHE A 101 7.14 -9.41 9.19
C PHE A 101 6.71 -9.09 10.63
N ILE A 102 6.94 -7.85 11.09
CA ILE A 102 6.54 -7.42 12.43
C ILE A 102 5.02 -7.43 12.58
N ILE A 103 4.27 -6.98 11.55
CA ILE A 103 2.81 -6.98 11.56
C ILE A 103 2.26 -8.41 11.67
N LEU A 104 2.82 -9.36 10.91
CA LEU A 104 2.40 -10.77 10.95
C LEU A 104 2.70 -11.46 12.28
N LEU A 105 3.72 -11.00 13.02
CA LEU A 105 4.07 -11.55 14.32
C LEU A 105 3.08 -11.14 15.44
N GLN A 106 2.24 -10.12 15.21
CA GLN A 106 1.32 -9.62 16.23
C GLN A 106 0.01 -10.41 16.26
N CYS A 107 -0.36 -10.90 17.45
CA CYS A 107 -1.65 -11.56 17.67
C CYS A 107 -2.80 -10.59 18.00
N HIS A 108 -2.48 -9.34 18.37
CA HIS A 108 -3.50 -8.34 18.73
C HIS A 108 -3.90 -7.46 17.54
N PRO A 109 -5.19 -7.43 17.14
CA PRO A 109 -5.64 -6.70 15.96
C PRO A 109 -5.44 -5.18 16.08
N GLY A 110 -5.53 -4.62 17.30
CA GLY A 110 -5.26 -3.20 17.53
C GLY A 110 -3.80 -2.81 17.26
N ARG A 111 -2.85 -3.66 17.64
CA ARG A 111 -1.42 -3.42 17.39
C ARG A 111 -1.08 -3.53 15.90
N VAL A 112 -1.68 -4.50 15.23
CA VAL A 112 -1.58 -4.67 13.77
C VAL A 112 -2.01 -3.40 13.04
N PHE A 113 -3.17 -2.85 13.41
CA PHE A 113 -3.70 -1.64 12.78
C PHE A 113 -2.78 -0.43 12.98
N VAL A 114 -2.34 -0.19 14.23
CA VAL A 114 -1.44 0.92 14.55
C VAL A 114 -0.12 0.80 13.78
N LEU A 115 0.50 -0.38 13.77
CA LEU A 115 1.76 -0.61 13.07
C LEU A 115 1.62 -0.42 11.56
N ALA A 116 0.51 -0.88 10.97
CA ALA A 116 0.25 -0.71 9.56
C ALA A 116 0.08 0.77 9.18
N VAL A 117 -0.68 1.55 9.96
CA VAL A 117 -0.85 3.00 9.73
C VAL A 117 0.49 3.73 9.85
N VAL A 118 1.30 3.40 10.85
CA VAL A 118 2.63 3.99 11.04
C VAL A 118 3.56 3.65 9.87
N ALA A 119 3.59 2.39 9.43
CA ALA A 119 4.42 1.97 8.30
C ALA A 119 4.03 2.68 7.00
N ILE A 120 2.73 2.80 6.72
CA ILE A 120 2.20 3.53 5.56
C ILE A 120 2.58 5.01 5.64
N ALA A 121 2.41 5.65 6.80
CA ALA A 121 2.74 7.06 6.98
C ALA A 121 4.24 7.33 6.74
N ILE A 122 5.12 6.50 7.30
CA ILE A 122 6.57 6.61 7.10
C ILE A 122 6.90 6.46 5.61
N LEU A 123 6.40 5.41 4.95
CA LEU A 123 6.66 5.18 3.53
C LEU A 123 6.12 6.32 2.67
N LEU A 124 4.92 6.83 2.94
CA LEU A 124 4.35 7.97 2.21
C LEU A 124 5.21 9.22 2.34
N VAL A 125 5.61 9.59 3.56
CA VAL A 125 6.47 10.75 3.80
C VAL A 125 7.80 10.61 3.04
N GLN A 126 8.42 9.44 3.07
CA GLN A 126 9.65 9.18 2.33
C GLN A 126 9.44 9.23 0.81
N THR A 127 8.31 8.73 0.31
CA THR A 127 7.98 8.77 -1.12
C THR A 127 7.77 10.19 -1.61
N VAL A 128 7.09 11.02 -0.82
CA VAL A 128 6.88 12.44 -1.10
C VAL A 128 8.21 13.20 -1.06
N ALA A 129 9.01 13.00 -0.01
CA ALA A 129 10.32 13.65 0.14
C ALA A 129 11.24 13.30 -1.05
N ALA A 130 11.35 12.01 -1.40
CA ALA A 130 12.19 11.55 -2.51
C ALA A 130 11.71 12.05 -3.88
N PHE A 131 10.40 12.25 -4.05
CA PHE A 131 9.85 12.77 -5.31
C PHE A 131 10.04 14.30 -5.44
N LEU A 132 9.87 15.04 -4.34
CA LEU A 132 10.02 16.50 -4.33
C LEU A 132 11.48 16.96 -4.39
N SER A 133 12.41 16.17 -3.84
CA SER A 133 13.84 16.44 -3.91
C SER A 133 14.44 16.20 -5.30
N ARG A 134 13.66 15.71 -6.28
CA ARG A 134 14.11 15.60 -7.67
C ARG A 134 14.03 16.97 -8.35
N GLU A 135 15.19 17.56 -8.60
CA GLU A 135 15.37 18.53 -9.67
C GLU A 135 15.27 17.77 -11.02
N PHE A 136 14.33 18.18 -11.87
CA PHE A 136 14.12 17.63 -13.21
C PHE A 136 14.43 18.72 -14.23
#